data_AF-A0A0V7ZBA8-F1
#
_entry.id   AF-A0A0V7ZBA8-F1
#
_cell.length_a   1.000
_cell.length_b   1.000
_cell.length_c   1.000
_cell.angle_alpha   90.00
_cell.angle_beta   90.00
_cell.angle_gamma   90.00
#
_symmetry.space_group_name_H-M   'P 1'
#
loop_
_entity.id
_entity.type
_entity.pdbx_description
1 polymer ?
#
loop_
_entity_poly.entity_id
_entity_poly.type
_entity_poly.pdbx_seq_one_letter_code
_entity_poly.pdbx_strand_id
1 'polypeptide(L)' 'MPETPPPFDPHAYATVTAPLLGLDLDPTWMAAITANLGVLAAAAELVAGFPLPDAVEAAPRFEA' A
#
# COMPACT_ATOMS: atom_id res chain seq x y z
N MET A 1 -24.61 -0.87 -5.32
CA MET A 1 -23.68 -0.16 -4.42
C MET A 1 -22.35 -0.88 -4.54
N PRO A 2 -21.24 -0.22 -4.95
CA PRO A 2 -19.95 -0.86 -4.81
C PRO A 2 -19.74 -1.15 -3.32
N GLU A 3 -19.43 -2.39 -3.00
CA GLU A 3 -19.11 -2.81 -1.64
C GLU A 3 -17.89 -2.03 -1.15
N THR A 4 -18.00 -1.41 0.03
CA THR A 4 -16.84 -0.78 0.65
C THR A 4 -15.87 -1.89 1.06
N PRO A 5 -14.63 -1.91 0.53
CA PRO A 5 -13.67 -2.93 0.92
C PRO A 5 -13.41 -2.85 2.43
N PRO A 6 -13.07 -3.99 3.07
CA PRO A 6 -12.74 -3.99 4.48
C PRO A 6 -11.55 -3.05 4.76
N PRO A 7 -11.48 -2.45 5.96
CA PRO A 7 -10.38 -1.57 6.31
C PRO A 7 -9.05 -2.31 6.21
N PHE A 8 -8.02 -1.61 5.74
CA PHE A 8 -6.67 -2.17 5.61
C PHE A 8 -6.11 -2.60 6.97
N ASP A 9 -5.63 -3.84 7.06
CA ASP A 9 -4.91 -4.38 8.21
C ASP A 9 -3.41 -4.48 7.88
N PRO A 10 -2.58 -3.55 8.39
CA PRO A 10 -1.14 -3.54 8.13
C PRO A 10 -0.42 -4.78 8.65
N HIS A 11 -0.89 -5.38 9.74
CA HIS A 11 -0.23 -6.55 10.34
C HIS A 11 -0.48 -7.78 9.50
N ALA A 12 -1.75 -8.06 9.16
CA ALA A 12 -2.09 -9.18 8.29
C ALA A 12 -1.40 -9.05 6.92
N TYR A 13 -1.36 -7.85 6.36
CA TYR A 13 -0.66 -7.58 5.11
C TYR A 13 0.85 -7.88 5.22
N ALA A 14 1.54 -7.32 6.22
CA ALA A 14 2.98 -7.54 6.38
C ALA A 14 3.32 -9.03 6.59
N THR A 15 2.53 -9.75 7.39
CA THR A 15 2.73 -11.19 7.65
C THR A 15 2.59 -12.03 6.38
N VAL A 16 1.63 -11.73 5.52
CA VAL A 16 1.39 -12.50 4.28
C VAL A 16 2.37 -12.09 3.17
N THR A 17 2.65 -10.80 3.03
CA THR A 17 3.43 -10.27 1.90
C THR A 17 4.94 -10.44 2.08
N ALA A 18 5.46 -10.39 3.30
CA ALA A 18 6.89 -10.58 3.57
C ALA A 18 7.47 -11.87 2.92
N PRO A 19 6.90 -13.07 3.13
CA PRO A 19 7.42 -14.28 2.50
C PRO A 19 7.25 -14.29 0.97
N LEU A 20 6.18 -13.67 0.43
CA LEU A 20 5.97 -13.56 -1.02
C LEU A 20 7.05 -12.69 -1.68
N LEU A 21 7.58 -11.71 -0.96
CA LEU A 21 8.68 -10.86 -1.39
C LEU A 21 10.07 -11.42 -1.05
N GLY A 22 10.14 -12.60 -0.41
CA GLY A 22 11.39 -13.19 0.05
C GLY A 22 12.07 -12.38 1.17
N LEU A 23 11.30 -11.63 1.96
CA LEU A 23 11.79 -10.82 3.07
C LEU A 23 11.73 -11.62 4.37
N ASP A 24 12.88 -11.80 5.00
CA ASP A 24 12.98 -12.32 6.37
C ASP A 24 12.91 -11.15 7.35
N LEU A 25 11.76 -10.96 7.98
CA LEU A 25 11.51 -9.85 8.90
C LEU A 25 11.74 -10.30 10.33
N ASP A 26 12.64 -9.60 11.03
CA ASP A 26 12.77 -9.75 12.47
C ASP A 26 11.41 -9.39 13.14
N PRO A 27 10.83 -10.27 13.98
CA PRO A 27 9.57 -10.01 14.66
C PRO A 27 9.58 -8.72 15.48
N THR A 28 10.74 -8.29 15.98
CA THR A 28 10.89 -7.03 16.74
C THR A 28 10.60 -5.79 15.90
N TRP A 29 10.70 -5.88 14.56
CA TRP A 29 10.43 -4.77 13.65
C TRP A 29 8.96 -4.66 13.27
N MET A 30 8.14 -5.66 13.56
CA MET A 30 6.76 -5.74 13.09
C MET A 30 5.91 -4.55 13.55
N ALA A 31 6.12 -4.07 14.78
CA ALA A 31 5.42 -2.88 15.28
C ALA A 31 5.77 -1.62 14.46
N ALA A 32 7.05 -1.43 14.11
CA ALA A 32 7.48 -0.28 13.33
C ALA A 32 7.01 -0.36 11.87
N ILE A 33 7.05 -1.55 11.28
CA ILE A 33 6.59 -1.79 9.90
C ILE A 33 5.09 -1.48 9.78
N THR A 34 4.28 -2.05 10.67
CA THR A 34 2.82 -1.86 10.67
C THR A 34 2.42 -0.41 10.91
N ALA A 35 3.11 0.31 11.80
CA ALA A 35 2.90 1.74 12.01
C ALA A 35 3.17 2.57 10.73
N ASN A 36 4.28 2.31 10.04
CA ASN A 36 4.62 3.01 8.80
C ASN A 36 3.66 2.66 7.65
N LEU A 37 3.25 1.39 7.53
CA LEU A 37 2.24 0.96 6.57
C LEU A 37 0.89 1.66 6.81
N GLY A 38 0.51 1.89 8.08
CA GLY A 38 -0.68 2.66 8.43
C GLY A 38 -0.61 4.12 7.96
N VAL A 39 0.54 4.78 8.14
CA VAL A 39 0.77 6.15 7.62
C VAL A 39 0.71 6.19 6.09
N LEU A 40 1.33 5.21 5.42
CA LEU A 40 1.31 5.11 3.96
C LEU A 40 -0.11 4.87 3.44
N ALA A 41 -0.89 4.02 4.10
CA ALA A 41 -2.29 3.77 3.74
C ALA A 41 -3.13 5.05 3.84
N ALA A 42 -2.97 5.83 4.92
CA ALA A 42 -3.66 7.11 5.07
C ALA A 42 -3.27 8.12 3.96
N ALA A 43 -2.00 8.15 3.55
CA ALA A 43 -1.57 8.98 2.42
C ALA A 43 -2.11 8.46 1.08
N ALA A 44 -2.20 7.14 0.91
CA ALA A 44 -2.73 6.51 -0.30
C ALA A 44 -4.23 6.79 -0.49
N GLU A 45 -5.03 6.86 0.58
CA GLU A 45 -6.45 7.24 0.51
C GLU A 45 -6.64 8.63 -0.09
N LEU A 46 -5.74 9.57 0.18
CA LEU A 46 -5.77 10.90 -0.45
C LEU A 46 -5.58 10.80 -1.97
N VAL A 47 -4.76 9.87 -2.44
CA VAL A 47 -4.49 9.65 -3.86
C VAL A 47 -5.62 8.85 -4.53
N ALA A 48 -6.13 7.82 -3.86
CA ALA A 48 -7.22 6.97 -4.37
C ALA A 48 -8.54 7.74 -4.54
N GLY A 49 -8.74 8.82 -3.77
CA GLY A 49 -9.89 9.71 -3.90
C GLY A 49 -9.89 10.59 -5.16
N PHE A 50 -8.79 10.68 -5.90
CA PHE A 50 -8.77 11.44 -7.16
C PHE A 50 -9.49 10.66 -8.27
N PRO A 51 -10.49 11.26 -8.95
CA PRO A 51 -11.12 10.62 -10.09
C PRO A 51 -10.12 10.53 -11.25
N LEU A 52 -9.75 9.32 -11.64
CA LEU A 52 -8.87 9.06 -12.78
C LEU A 52 -9.72 8.66 -14.01
N PRO A 53 -9.64 9.41 -15.13
CA PRO A 53 -10.24 8.98 -16.39
C PRO A 53 -9.58 7.71 -16.92
N ASP A 54 -10.32 6.85 -17.63
CA ASP A 54 -9.76 5.64 -18.23
C ASP A 54 -8.60 5.90 -19.22
N ALA A 55 -8.57 7.10 -19.80
CA ALA A 55 -7.54 7.55 -20.73
C ALA A 55 -6.27 8.12 -20.05
N VAL A 56 -6.19 8.11 -18.70
CA VAL A 56 -4.96 8.51 -18.00
C VAL A 56 -3.86 7.50 -18.26
N GLU A 57 -2.74 7.99 -18.77
CA GLU A 57 -1.50 7.22 -18.90
C GLU A 57 -0.55 7.51 -17.74
N ALA A 58 0.40 6.62 -17.50
CA ALA A 58 1.46 6.85 -16.53
C ALA A 58 2.26 8.12 -16.89
N ALA A 59 2.79 8.80 -15.87
CA ALA A 59 3.61 10.00 -16.08
C ALA A 59 4.79 9.71 -17.05
N PRO A 60 5.08 10.64 -17.99
CA PRO A 60 6.11 10.42 -19.00
C PRO A 60 7.49 10.22 -18.36
N ARG A 61 8.26 9.27 -18.89
CA ARG A 61 9.67 9.08 -18.58
C ARG A 61 10.51 9.76 -19.67
N PHE A 62 11.44 10.61 -19.26
CA PHE A 62 12.41 11.21 -20.17
C PHE A 62 13.73 10.47 -20.05
N GLU A 63 14.25 9.97 -21.18
CA GLU A 63 15.57 9.36 -21.27
C GLU A 63 16.60 10.41 -21.70
N ALA A 64 17.86 10.21 -21.29
CA ALA A 64 18.98 11.12 -21.56
C ALA A 64 19.63 10.85 -22.92
#